data_AF-A0A2Z4JB89-F1
#
_entry.id   AF-A0A2Z4JB89-F1
#
_cell.length_a   1.000
_cell.length_b   1.000
_cell.length_c   1.000
_cell.angle_alpha   90.00
_cell.angle_beta   90.00
_cell.angle_gamma   90.00
#
_symmetry.space_group_name_H-M   'P 1'
#
loop_
_entity.id
_entity.type
_entity.pdbx_description
1 polymer ?
#
loop_
_entity_poly.entity_id
_entity_poly.type
_entity_poly.pdbx_seq_one_letter_code
_entity_poly.pdbx_strand_id
1 'polypeptide(L)'
;MRYELLGRLRVTRGGVQLTPEAPKLAKLLALLLVRVGEAVPGEKLVAELWEQGPPRCAFASLRVYVSQLRKFLSGPRETSPIVTTSAGYILDLSGAMTDFQEFEELYDRGRDRYSAADFQHAFELLGRALSRWRGPVLEGIPGSLAIASFTAVQEEKRLNCTELGVDAALALGRHHEVIEDLKGLLVQHPLREPFYRQLMAALYRAGRQGDALGVYHHARRVMREELGVEPGPPLRLALEAILGADPSRLEAAGVIPAAP
;
A
#
# COMPACT_ATOMS: atom_id res chain seq x y z
N MET A 1 -21.75 4.62 -4.83
CA MET A 1 -20.72 5.53 -4.28
C MET A 1 -19.37 4.90 -4.50
N ARG A 2 -18.30 5.69 -4.66
CA ARG A 2 -16.92 5.20 -4.59
C ARG A 2 -16.17 5.96 -3.51
N TYR A 3 -15.38 5.24 -2.72
CA TYR A 3 -14.56 5.78 -1.65
C TYR A 3 -13.11 5.44 -1.92
N GLU A 4 -12.28 6.47 -1.98
CA GLU A 4 -10.93 6.40 -2.52
C GLU A 4 -9.95 7.00 -1.50
N LEU A 5 -9.11 6.15 -0.91
CA LEU A 5 -8.16 6.49 0.17
C LEU A 5 -6.70 6.37 -0.26
N LEU A 6 -6.41 5.60 -1.31
CA LEU A 6 -5.04 5.38 -1.81
C LEU A 6 -4.56 6.58 -2.63
N GLY A 7 -4.40 7.72 -1.96
CA GLY A 7 -4.18 9.05 -2.52
C GLY A 7 -4.95 10.10 -1.72
N ARG A 8 -5.16 11.29 -2.29
CA ARG A 8 -6.09 12.27 -1.71
C ARG A 8 -7.48 11.67 -1.52
N LEU A 9 -8.07 11.89 -0.35
CA LEU A 9 -9.40 11.39 -0.02
C LEU A 9 -10.42 11.82 -1.09
N ARG A 10 -11.02 10.85 -1.77
CA ARG A 10 -12.04 11.11 -2.78
C ARG A 10 -13.29 10.30 -2.50
N VAL A 11 -14.44 10.96 -2.53
CA VAL A 11 -15.75 10.30 -2.51
C VAL A 11 -16.51 10.74 -3.75
N THR A 12 -17.07 9.80 -4.51
CA THR A 12 -17.84 10.13 -5.72
C THR A 12 -19.17 9.39 -5.80
N ARG A 13 -20.17 10.07 -6.38
CA ARG A 13 -21.49 9.51 -6.73
C ARG A 13 -21.77 9.81 -8.19
N GLY A 14 -21.88 8.77 -9.04
CA GLY A 14 -22.20 8.96 -10.46
C GLY A 14 -21.27 9.96 -11.17
N GLY A 15 -19.98 9.96 -10.82
CA GLY A 15 -18.99 10.91 -11.36
C GLY A 15 -18.90 12.26 -10.64
N VAL A 16 -19.86 12.61 -9.77
CA VAL A 16 -19.83 13.86 -8.99
C VAL A 16 -18.98 13.68 -7.74
N GLN A 17 -18.04 14.59 -7.50
CA GLN A 17 -17.21 14.60 -6.30
C GLN A 17 -17.99 15.10 -5.08
N LEU A 18 -17.94 14.34 -3.99
CA LEU A 18 -18.62 14.59 -2.71
C LEU A 18 -17.65 14.58 -1.52
N THR A 19 -16.36 14.81 -1.78
CA THR A 19 -15.36 14.93 -0.72
C THR A 19 -15.62 16.19 0.12
N PRO A 20 -15.70 16.09 1.46
CA PRO A 20 -15.81 17.28 2.30
C PRO A 20 -14.57 18.17 2.17
N GLU A 21 -14.76 19.46 1.89
CA GLU A 21 -13.66 20.44 1.85
C GLU A 21 -13.18 20.85 3.25
N ALA A 22 -14.10 20.87 4.24
CA ALA A 22 -13.77 21.25 5.60
C ALA A 22 -12.83 20.21 6.25
N PRO A 23 -11.63 20.58 6.75
CA PRO A 23 -10.62 19.63 7.20
C PRO A 23 -11.09 18.68 8.31
N LYS A 24 -11.91 19.16 9.25
CA LYS A 24 -12.45 18.33 10.34
C LYS A 24 -13.50 17.33 9.85
N LEU A 25 -14.30 17.69 8.85
CA LEU A 25 -15.25 16.75 8.22
C LEU A 25 -14.51 15.69 7.40
N ALA A 26 -13.50 16.11 6.63
CA ALA A 26 -12.66 15.20 5.86
C ALA A 26 -11.90 14.22 6.77
N LYS A 27 -11.32 14.71 7.88
CA LYS A 27 -10.68 13.87 8.90
C LYS A 27 -11.66 12.89 9.56
N LEU A 28 -12.85 13.34 9.94
CA LEU A 28 -13.87 12.46 10.51
C LEU A 28 -14.29 11.36 9.52
N LEU A 29 -14.48 11.72 8.25
CA LEU A 29 -14.79 10.75 7.20
C LEU A 29 -13.65 9.75 6.99
N ALA A 30 -12.40 10.21 6.96
CA ALA A 30 -11.23 9.35 6.88
C ALA A 30 -11.17 8.38 8.06
N LEU A 31 -11.38 8.84 9.30
CA LEU A 31 -11.40 8.00 10.50
C LEU A 31 -12.45 6.88 10.45
N LEU A 32 -13.61 7.17 9.87
CA LEU A 32 -14.65 6.16 9.67
C LEU A 32 -14.29 5.20 8.52
N LEU A 33 -13.67 5.68 7.45
CA LEU A 33 -13.28 4.86 6.29
C LEU A 33 -12.13 3.90 6.60
N VAL A 34 -11.13 4.31 7.40
CA VAL A 34 -10.03 3.42 7.83
C VAL A 34 -10.46 2.36 8.84
N ARG A 35 -11.75 2.40 9.26
CA ARG A 35 -12.44 1.44 10.13
C ARG A 35 -13.81 1.09 9.54
N VAL A 36 -13.88 1.02 8.21
CA VAL A 36 -15.14 0.74 7.49
C VAL A 36 -15.77 -0.56 7.99
N GLY A 37 -17.08 -0.55 8.24
CA GLY A 37 -17.82 -1.68 8.81
C GLY A 37 -17.62 -1.91 10.31
N GLU A 38 -16.68 -1.21 10.97
CA GLU A 38 -16.46 -1.33 12.41
C GLU A 38 -17.15 -0.21 13.19
N ALA A 39 -17.59 -0.52 14.42
CA ALA A 39 -18.12 0.49 15.34
C ALA A 39 -16.98 1.29 15.98
N VAL A 40 -16.97 2.60 15.74
CA VAL A 40 -16.00 3.51 16.35
C VAL A 40 -16.66 4.30 17.49
N PRO A 41 -16.22 4.13 18.75
CA PRO A 41 -16.77 4.86 19.88
C PRO A 41 -16.64 6.38 19.70
N GLY A 42 -17.64 7.13 20.16
CA GLY A 42 -17.63 8.59 20.07
C GLY A 42 -16.44 9.23 20.79
N GLU A 43 -16.04 8.67 21.94
CA GLU A 43 -14.83 9.07 22.68
C GLU A 43 -13.56 8.94 21.84
N LYS A 44 -13.42 7.83 21.12
CA LYS A 44 -12.29 7.59 20.23
C LYS A 44 -12.28 8.57 19.06
N LEU A 45 -13.44 8.83 18.45
CA LEU A 45 -13.55 9.85 17.40
C LEU A 45 -13.20 11.25 17.91
N VAL A 46 -13.60 11.61 19.14
CA VAL A 46 -13.21 12.87 19.77
C VAL A 46 -11.69 12.94 19.95
N ALA A 47 -11.10 11.90 20.53
CA ALA A 47 -9.65 11.85 20.76
C ALA A 47 -8.86 11.94 19.44
N GLU A 48 -9.26 11.23 18.39
CA GLU A 48 -8.55 11.26 17.10
C GLU A 48 -8.79 12.58 16.34
N LEU A 49 -9.97 13.17 16.46
CA LEU A 49 -10.32 14.39 15.73
C LEU A 49 -9.63 15.63 16.31
N TRP A 50 -9.51 15.73 17.64
CA TRP A 50 -8.96 16.90 18.32
C TRP A 50 -7.65 16.67 19.08
N GLU A 51 -7.22 15.42 19.26
CA GLU A 51 -5.99 15.03 19.94
C GLU A 51 -5.90 15.71 21.32
N GLN A 52 -4.95 16.63 21.49
CA GLN A 52 -4.70 17.31 22.77
C GLN A 52 -5.56 18.57 22.99
N GLY A 53 -6.42 18.95 22.04
CA GLY A 53 -7.19 20.21 22.11
C GLY A 53 -8.69 20.06 21.83
N PRO A 54 -9.43 19.19 22.53
CA PRO A 54 -10.87 19.08 22.35
C PRO A 54 -11.59 20.34 22.84
N PRO A 55 -12.61 20.84 22.10
CA PRO A 55 -13.43 21.94 22.57
C PRO A 55 -14.29 21.48 23.76
N ARG A 56 -14.75 22.42 24.59
CA ARG A 56 -15.62 22.15 25.76
C ARG A 56 -16.84 21.29 25.42
N CYS A 57 -17.38 21.45 24.21
CA CYS A 57 -18.55 20.72 23.72
C CYS A 57 -18.20 19.70 22.62
N ALA A 58 -17.07 19.00 22.73
CA ALA A 58 -16.56 18.09 21.68
C ALA A 58 -17.58 17.06 21.19
N PHE A 59 -18.36 16.43 22.09
CA PHE A 59 -19.40 15.49 21.68
C PHE A 59 -20.54 16.15 20.91
N ALA A 60 -20.92 17.38 21.27
CA ALA A 60 -21.92 18.12 20.52
C ALA A 60 -21.39 18.47 19.12
N SER A 61 -20.14 18.93 19.03
CA SER A 61 -19.47 19.18 17.75
C SER A 61 -19.35 17.91 16.90
N LEU A 62 -19.04 16.76 17.50
CA LEU A 62 -18.99 15.47 16.80
C LEU A 62 -20.36 15.11 16.21
N ARG A 63 -21.45 15.26 16.98
CA ARG A 63 -22.81 15.02 16.49
C ARG A 63 -23.16 15.95 15.32
N VAL A 64 -22.73 17.21 15.36
CA VAL A 64 -22.90 18.17 14.25
C VAL A 64 -22.14 17.68 13.00
N TYR A 65 -20.88 17.28 13.15
CA TYR A 65 -20.07 16.78 12.04
C TYR A 65 -20.62 15.49 11.45
N VAL A 66 -21.09 14.56 12.28
CA VAL A 66 -21.77 13.34 11.82
C VAL A 66 -23.05 13.70 11.06
N SER A 67 -23.86 14.64 11.57
CA SER A 67 -25.07 15.10 10.86
C SER A 67 -24.74 15.72 9.50
N GLN A 68 -23.67 16.51 9.42
CA GLN A 68 -23.19 17.07 8.15
C GLN A 68 -22.72 15.97 7.19
N LEU A 69 -21.86 15.05 7.64
CA LEU A 69 -21.42 13.92 6.81
C LEU A 69 -22.60 13.06 6.35
N ARG A 70 -23.60 12.84 7.20
CA ARG A 70 -24.83 12.13 6.80
C ARG A 70 -25.50 12.82 5.63
N LYS A 71 -25.66 14.14 5.68
CA LYS A 71 -26.24 14.92 4.57
C LYS A 71 -25.37 14.86 3.31
N PHE A 72 -24.04 14.96 3.44
CA PHE A 72 -23.12 14.86 2.31
C PHE A 72 -23.16 13.49 1.62
N LEU A 73 -23.24 12.42 2.41
CA LEU A 73 -23.20 11.05 1.91
C LEU A 73 -24.57 10.49 1.52
N SER A 74 -25.68 11.08 1.98
CA SER A 74 -27.02 10.64 1.60
C SER A 74 -27.35 11.09 0.17
N GLY A 75 -28.02 10.22 -0.58
CA GLY A 75 -28.56 10.55 -1.90
C GLY A 75 -29.97 11.13 -1.77
N PRO A 76 -30.58 11.65 -2.85
CA PRO A 76 -31.94 12.21 -2.82
C PRO A 76 -33.02 11.24 -2.30
N ARG A 77 -32.72 9.94 -2.12
CA ARG A 77 -33.61 8.89 -1.58
C ARG A 77 -32.89 7.78 -0.81
N GLU A 78 -31.62 7.99 -0.44
CA GLU A 78 -30.81 6.97 0.26
C GLU A 78 -30.65 7.35 1.72
N THR A 79 -30.76 6.35 2.61
CA THR A 79 -30.32 6.49 3.99
C THR A 79 -28.82 6.69 4.03
N SER A 80 -28.34 7.50 4.98
CA SER A 80 -26.90 7.71 5.13
C SER A 80 -26.19 6.39 5.46
N PRO A 81 -25.00 6.15 4.90
CA PRO A 81 -24.15 5.01 5.29
C PRO A 81 -23.60 5.12 6.72
N ILE A 82 -23.78 6.27 7.40
CA ILE A 82 -23.32 6.42 8.79
C ILE A 82 -24.45 6.05 9.77
N VAL A 83 -24.31 4.88 10.38
CA VAL A 83 -25.25 4.34 11.37
C VAL A 83 -24.78 4.68 12.79
N THR A 84 -25.68 5.15 13.64
CA THR A 84 -25.41 5.27 15.08
C THR A 84 -25.87 4.00 15.77
N THR A 85 -24.99 3.40 16.55
CA THR A 85 -25.26 2.24 17.39
C THR A 85 -24.96 2.57 18.86
N SER A 86 -25.27 1.65 19.77
CA SER A 86 -24.86 1.78 21.17
C SER A 86 -23.34 1.82 21.35
N ALA A 87 -22.58 1.19 20.45
CA ALA A 87 -21.12 1.13 20.48
C ALA A 87 -20.44 2.37 19.82
N GLY A 88 -21.20 3.23 19.13
CA GLY A 88 -20.66 4.43 18.49
C GLY A 88 -21.20 4.64 17.07
N TYR A 89 -20.31 4.96 16.14
CA TYR A 89 -20.66 5.21 14.74
C TYR A 89 -20.02 4.16 13.83
N ILE A 90 -20.82 3.61 12.92
CA ILE A 90 -20.38 2.68 11.88
C ILE A 90 -20.55 3.39 10.55
N LEU A 91 -19.54 3.30 9.67
CA LEU A 91 -19.73 3.57 8.25
C LEU A 91 -19.96 2.24 7.54
N ASP A 92 -21.22 1.97 7.23
CA ASP A 92 -21.66 0.78 6.51
C ASP A 92 -21.85 1.13 5.03
N LEU A 93 -21.03 0.51 4.18
CA LEU A 93 -21.06 0.74 2.74
C LEU A 93 -22.00 -0.21 2.00
N SER A 94 -22.71 -1.10 2.70
CA SER A 94 -23.72 -2.03 2.16
C SER A 94 -23.24 -2.79 0.92
N GLY A 95 -22.00 -3.28 0.96
CA GLY A 95 -21.37 -4.03 -0.13
C GLY A 95 -20.59 -3.21 -1.15
N ALA A 96 -20.57 -1.87 -1.06
CA ALA A 96 -19.65 -1.07 -1.84
C ALA A 96 -18.22 -1.20 -1.28
N MET A 97 -17.25 -1.38 -2.17
CA MET A 97 -15.84 -1.48 -1.81
C MET A 97 -15.16 -0.11 -1.87
N THR A 98 -14.20 0.06 -0.97
CA THR A 98 -13.18 1.11 -1.08
C THR A 98 -12.07 0.67 -2.03
N ASP A 99 -11.30 1.61 -2.56
CA ASP A 99 -10.13 1.30 -3.38
C ASP A 99 -9.03 0.52 -2.62
N PHE A 100 -8.93 0.67 -1.29
CA PHE A 100 -8.00 -0.13 -0.49
C PHE A 100 -8.48 -1.58 -0.35
N GLN A 101 -9.78 -1.82 -0.20
CA GLN A 101 -10.33 -3.19 -0.23
C GLN A 101 -10.16 -3.81 -1.61
N GLU A 102 -10.39 -3.05 -2.69
CA GLU A 102 -10.10 -3.50 -4.06
C GLU A 102 -8.62 -3.87 -4.22
N PHE A 103 -7.71 -3.06 -3.67
CA PHE A 103 -6.27 -3.34 -3.66
C PHE A 103 -5.93 -4.62 -2.89
N GLU A 104 -6.45 -4.79 -1.68
CA GLU A 104 -6.18 -5.96 -0.84
C GLU A 104 -6.66 -7.25 -1.50
N GLU A 105 -7.87 -7.28 -2.06
CA GLU A 105 -8.37 -8.45 -2.78
C GLU A 105 -7.54 -8.80 -4.02
N LEU A 106 -7.13 -7.79 -4.79
CA LEU A 106 -6.27 -8.01 -5.97
C LEU A 106 -4.87 -8.48 -5.55
N TYR A 107 -4.32 -7.92 -4.47
CA TYR A 107 -3.02 -8.30 -3.93
C TYR A 107 -3.03 -9.74 -3.41
N ASP A 108 -4.02 -10.12 -2.60
CA ASP A 108 -4.13 -11.49 -2.08
C ASP A 108 -4.30 -12.52 -3.21
N ARG A 109 -5.16 -12.23 -4.19
CA ARG A 109 -5.31 -13.10 -5.37
C ARG A 109 -4.04 -13.18 -6.21
N GLY A 110 -3.32 -12.06 -6.35
CA GLY A 110 -2.03 -12.01 -7.03
C GLY A 110 -0.98 -12.87 -6.33
N ARG A 111 -0.95 -12.83 -5.00
CA ARG A 111 -0.10 -13.68 -4.17
C ARG A 111 -0.42 -15.16 -4.35
N ASP A 112 -1.70 -15.53 -4.33
CA ASP A 112 -2.12 -16.92 -4.51
C ASP A 112 -1.70 -17.45 -5.90
N ARG A 113 -1.83 -16.62 -6.96
CA ARG A 113 -1.35 -16.97 -8.31
C ARG A 113 0.17 -17.12 -8.38
N TYR A 114 0.89 -16.23 -7.71
CA TYR A 114 2.35 -16.32 -7.63
C TYR A 114 2.79 -17.62 -6.94
N SER A 115 2.16 -17.98 -5.82
CA SER A 115 2.44 -19.22 -5.10
C SER A 115 2.10 -20.48 -5.91
N ALA A 116 1.14 -20.38 -6.84
CA ALA A 116 0.81 -21.44 -7.78
C ALA A 116 1.69 -21.45 -9.06
N ALA A 117 2.77 -20.65 -9.09
CA ALA A 117 3.65 -20.44 -10.25
C ALA A 117 2.93 -19.92 -11.51
N ASP A 118 1.73 -19.36 -11.36
CA ASP A 118 0.97 -18.70 -12.42
C ASP A 118 1.40 -17.23 -12.52
N PHE A 119 2.65 -17.03 -12.93
CA PHE A 119 3.30 -15.71 -12.92
C PHE A 119 2.62 -14.69 -13.83
N GLN A 120 1.99 -15.14 -14.92
CA GLN A 120 1.27 -14.25 -15.84
C GLN A 120 0.06 -13.62 -15.15
N HIS A 121 -0.80 -14.42 -14.52
CA HIS A 121 -1.95 -13.87 -13.79
C HIS A 121 -1.54 -13.13 -12.52
N ALA A 122 -0.46 -13.57 -11.85
CA ALA A 122 0.09 -12.84 -10.72
C ALA A 122 0.50 -11.41 -11.13
N PHE A 123 1.30 -11.28 -12.19
CA PHE A 123 1.75 -9.98 -12.72
C PHE A 123 0.57 -9.06 -13.07
N GLU A 124 -0.45 -9.58 -13.76
CA GLU A 124 -1.64 -8.81 -14.13
C GLU A 124 -2.46 -8.34 -12.92
N LEU A 125 -2.68 -9.23 -11.94
CA LEU A 125 -3.45 -8.89 -10.73
C LEU A 125 -2.70 -7.87 -9.86
N LEU A 126 -1.39 -8.07 -9.65
CA LEU A 126 -0.55 -7.16 -8.87
C LEU A 126 -0.43 -5.79 -9.54
N GLY A 127 -0.29 -5.75 -10.87
CA GLY A 127 -0.33 -4.50 -11.64
C GLY A 127 -1.66 -3.76 -11.49
N ARG A 128 -2.80 -4.47 -11.53
CA ARG A 128 -4.13 -3.89 -11.28
C ARG A 128 -4.30 -3.40 -9.84
N ALA A 129 -3.72 -4.10 -8.87
CA ALA A 129 -3.70 -3.68 -7.48
C ALA A 129 -2.95 -2.35 -7.34
N LEU A 130 -1.72 -2.28 -7.84
CA LEU A 130 -0.90 -1.06 -7.82
C LEU A 130 -1.59 0.10 -8.57
N SER A 131 -2.36 -0.18 -9.63
CA SER A 131 -3.15 0.83 -10.34
C SER A 131 -4.25 1.49 -9.49
N ARG A 132 -4.60 0.95 -8.31
CA ARG A 132 -5.55 1.60 -7.38
C ARG A 132 -4.92 2.78 -6.67
N TRP A 133 -3.59 2.82 -6.58
CA TRP A 133 -2.82 3.87 -5.93
C TRP A 133 -2.71 5.09 -6.83
N ARG A 134 -3.09 6.26 -6.29
CA ARG A 134 -3.02 7.56 -6.97
C ARG A 134 -2.02 8.52 -6.32
N GLY A 135 -1.43 8.13 -5.19
CA GLY A 135 -0.51 8.93 -4.40
C GLY A 135 -0.42 8.44 -2.95
N PRO A 136 0.17 9.23 -2.04
CA PRO A 136 0.24 8.91 -0.62
C PRO A 136 -1.15 8.72 0.00
N VAL A 137 -1.31 7.71 0.86
CA VAL A 137 -2.60 7.41 1.51
C VAL A 137 -3.11 8.62 2.30
N LEU A 138 -4.36 9.03 2.00
CA LEU A 138 -5.04 10.15 2.64
C LEU A 138 -4.25 11.46 2.60
N GLU A 139 -3.53 11.72 1.51
CA GLU A 139 -2.75 12.96 1.31
C GLU A 139 -3.61 14.20 1.60
N GLY A 140 -3.08 15.12 2.42
CA GLY A 140 -3.73 16.37 2.81
C GLY A 140 -4.72 16.24 3.98
N ILE A 141 -5.01 15.03 4.47
CA ILE A 141 -5.79 14.85 5.70
C ILE A 141 -4.87 15.00 6.92
N PRO A 142 -5.22 15.84 7.91
CA PRO A 142 -4.43 15.94 9.13
C PRO A 142 -4.32 14.58 9.81
N GLY A 143 -3.09 14.18 10.16
CA GLY A 143 -2.79 12.90 10.77
C GLY A 143 -3.49 12.70 12.13
N SER A 144 -3.56 11.44 12.53
CA SER A 144 -3.94 10.98 13.86
C SER A 144 -3.37 9.59 14.08
N LEU A 145 -3.42 9.02 15.28
CA LEU A 145 -2.87 7.69 15.54
C LEU A 145 -3.52 6.62 14.65
N ALA A 146 -4.85 6.64 14.53
CA ALA A 146 -5.58 5.69 13.70
C ALA A 146 -5.25 5.83 12.20
N ILE A 147 -5.15 7.07 11.70
CA ILE A 147 -4.81 7.34 10.29
C ILE A 147 -3.36 6.95 10.01
N ALA A 148 -2.42 7.34 10.87
CA ALA A 148 -1.01 7.02 10.71
C ALA A 148 -0.75 5.50 10.71
N SER A 149 -1.40 4.78 11.63
CA SER A 149 -1.34 3.32 11.68
C SER A 149 -1.88 2.67 10.40
N PHE A 150 -3.02 3.14 9.89
CA PHE A 150 -3.58 2.65 8.63
C PHE A 150 -2.65 2.95 7.45
N THR A 151 -2.20 4.20 7.31
CA THR A 151 -1.28 4.61 6.23
C THR A 151 0.00 3.79 6.23
N ALA A 152 0.63 3.58 7.39
CA ALA A 152 1.86 2.79 7.49
C ALA A 152 1.66 1.35 7.01
N VAL A 153 0.56 0.70 7.43
CA VAL A 153 0.23 -0.67 6.99
C VAL A 153 -0.02 -0.73 5.49
N GLN A 154 -0.77 0.23 4.93
CA GLN A 154 -1.09 0.21 3.51
C GLN A 154 0.13 0.51 2.63
N GLU A 155 0.97 1.47 3.02
CA GLU A 155 2.23 1.74 2.30
C GLU A 155 3.17 0.53 2.33
N GLU A 156 3.25 -0.19 3.45
CA GLU A 156 3.99 -1.46 3.54
C GLU A 156 3.43 -2.52 2.58
N LYS A 157 2.10 -2.68 2.54
CA LYS A 157 1.46 -3.60 1.59
C LYS A 157 1.72 -3.19 0.15
N ARG A 158 1.79 -1.89 -0.16
CA ARG A 158 2.16 -1.40 -1.50
C ARG A 158 3.55 -1.87 -1.88
N LEU A 159 4.53 -1.73 -0.98
CA LEU A 159 5.90 -2.17 -1.22
C LEU A 159 5.96 -3.68 -1.45
N ASN A 160 5.30 -4.47 -0.60
CA ASN A 160 5.25 -5.92 -0.77
C ASN A 160 4.58 -6.34 -2.10
N CYS A 161 3.51 -5.63 -2.50
CA CYS A 161 2.87 -5.83 -3.81
C CYS A 161 3.79 -5.50 -4.98
N THR A 162 4.56 -4.42 -4.88
CA THR A 162 5.57 -4.03 -5.88
C THR A 162 6.68 -5.07 -5.96
N GLU A 163 7.24 -5.49 -4.82
CA GLU A 163 8.26 -6.54 -4.75
C GLU A 163 7.78 -7.81 -5.44
N LEU A 164 6.59 -8.30 -5.09
CA LEU A 164 6.04 -9.51 -5.70
C LEU A 164 5.74 -9.35 -7.19
N GLY A 165 5.28 -8.16 -7.61
CA GLY A 165 5.03 -7.84 -9.01
C GLY A 165 6.30 -7.86 -9.85
N VAL A 166 7.40 -7.34 -9.31
CA VAL A 166 8.72 -7.40 -9.94
C VAL A 166 9.22 -8.84 -10.04
N ASP A 167 9.06 -9.65 -8.99
CA ASP A 167 9.45 -11.07 -9.04
C ASP A 167 8.65 -11.83 -10.11
N ALA A 168 7.35 -11.57 -10.22
CA ALA A 168 6.52 -12.15 -11.30
C ALA A 168 6.99 -11.71 -12.69
N ALA A 169 7.33 -10.42 -12.87
CA ALA A 169 7.87 -9.90 -14.12
C ALA A 169 9.20 -10.56 -14.49
N LEU A 170 10.09 -10.73 -13.51
CA LEU A 170 11.36 -11.43 -13.69
C LEU A 170 11.15 -12.89 -14.08
N ALA A 171 10.20 -13.60 -13.47
CA ALA A 171 9.86 -14.98 -13.84
C ALA A 171 9.34 -15.09 -15.29
N LEU A 172 8.64 -14.05 -15.78
CA LEU A 172 8.18 -13.94 -17.17
C LEU A 172 9.26 -13.48 -18.16
N GLY A 173 10.51 -13.28 -17.71
CA GLY A 173 11.60 -12.81 -18.56
C GLY A 173 11.55 -11.32 -18.89
N ARG A 174 10.70 -10.52 -18.23
CA ARG A 174 10.54 -9.07 -18.44
C ARG A 174 11.61 -8.23 -17.71
N HIS A 175 12.85 -8.69 -17.74
CA HIS A 175 13.93 -8.09 -16.97
C HIS A 175 14.28 -6.67 -17.42
N HIS A 176 14.15 -6.34 -18.71
CA HIS A 176 14.39 -4.98 -19.21
C HIS A 176 13.34 -3.97 -18.69
N GLU A 177 12.08 -4.41 -18.55
CA GLU A 177 10.95 -3.54 -18.17
C GLU A 177 11.08 -3.02 -16.73
N VAL A 178 11.75 -3.77 -15.83
CA VAL A 178 11.79 -3.44 -14.39
C VAL A 178 13.05 -2.68 -13.95
N ILE A 179 14.08 -2.56 -14.80
CA ILE A 179 15.38 -1.98 -14.39
C ILE A 179 15.26 -0.50 -13.99
N GLU A 180 14.53 0.30 -14.78
CA GLU A 180 14.39 1.74 -14.52
C GLU A 180 13.55 2.00 -13.28
N ASP A 181 12.44 1.28 -13.14
CA ASP A 181 11.56 1.36 -11.98
C ASP A 181 12.28 0.97 -10.68
N LEU A 182 13.07 -0.12 -10.71
CA LEU A 182 13.86 -0.56 -9.56
C LEU A 182 14.92 0.45 -9.13
N LYS A 183 15.58 1.13 -10.09
CA LYS A 183 16.50 2.22 -9.77
C LYS A 183 15.78 3.37 -9.07
N GLY A 184 14.58 3.73 -9.53
CA GLY A 184 13.74 4.75 -8.88
C GLY A 184 13.30 4.34 -7.47
N LEU A 185 12.91 3.08 -7.30
CA LEU A 185 12.51 2.52 -6.00
C LEU A 185 13.67 2.51 -4.99
N LEU A 186 14.90 2.23 -5.42
CA LEU A 186 16.06 2.25 -4.53
C LEU A 186 16.44 3.65 -4.06
N VAL A 187 16.15 4.70 -4.83
CA VAL A 187 16.30 6.08 -4.35
C VAL A 187 15.30 6.40 -3.25
N GLN A 188 14.06 5.91 -3.37
CA GLN A 188 12.98 6.15 -2.40
C GLN A 188 13.07 5.23 -1.17
N HIS A 189 13.59 4.02 -1.36
CA HIS A 189 13.63 2.97 -0.35
C HIS A 189 15.01 2.32 -0.27
N PRO A 190 16.07 3.08 0.09
CA PRO A 190 17.46 2.62 0.04
C PRO A 190 17.79 1.47 1.00
N LEU A 191 16.92 1.17 1.97
CA LEU A 191 17.08 0.08 2.94
C LEU A 191 16.26 -1.18 2.60
N ARG A 192 15.56 -1.21 1.45
CA ARG A 192 14.80 -2.38 0.99
C ARG A 192 15.69 -3.33 0.21
N GLU A 193 16.28 -4.30 0.90
CA GLU A 193 17.13 -5.34 0.28
C GLU A 193 16.50 -6.05 -0.94
N PRO A 194 15.18 -6.37 -0.95
CA PRO A 194 14.57 -7.05 -2.09
C PRO A 194 14.75 -6.32 -3.43
N PHE A 195 14.66 -4.99 -3.45
CA PHE A 195 14.85 -4.21 -4.68
C PHE A 195 16.28 -4.28 -5.21
N TYR A 196 17.29 -4.35 -4.33
CA TYR A 196 18.68 -4.58 -4.78
C TYR A 196 18.83 -5.97 -5.40
N ARG A 197 18.30 -7.01 -4.76
CA ARG A 197 18.32 -8.39 -5.28
C ARG A 197 17.67 -8.46 -6.65
N GLN A 198 16.48 -7.88 -6.79
CA GLN A 198 15.72 -7.86 -8.05
C GLN A 198 16.46 -7.10 -9.16
N LEU A 199 17.08 -5.96 -8.83
CA LEU A 199 17.85 -5.18 -9.79
C LEU A 199 19.11 -5.93 -10.24
N MET A 200 19.80 -6.60 -9.31
CA MET A 200 20.94 -7.48 -9.62
C MET A 200 20.53 -8.58 -10.59
N ALA A 201 19.41 -9.27 -10.32
CA ALA A 201 18.90 -10.33 -11.19
C ALA A 201 18.50 -9.80 -12.58
N ALA A 202 17.81 -8.65 -12.64
CA ALA A 202 17.40 -8.03 -13.89
C ALA A 202 18.61 -7.63 -14.77
N LEU A 203 19.60 -6.96 -14.17
CA LEU A 203 20.82 -6.53 -14.86
C LEU A 203 21.65 -7.73 -15.33
N TYR A 204 21.81 -8.76 -14.50
CA TYR A 204 22.55 -9.95 -14.88
C TYR A 204 21.91 -10.67 -16.08
N ARG A 205 20.57 -10.85 -16.07
CA ARG A 205 19.83 -11.43 -17.21
C ARG A 205 19.87 -10.58 -18.47
N ALA A 206 20.04 -9.26 -18.33
CA ALA A 206 20.28 -8.34 -19.44
C ALA A 206 21.74 -8.39 -19.97
N GLY A 207 22.60 -9.28 -19.47
CA GLY A 207 24.02 -9.37 -19.84
C GLY A 207 24.90 -8.28 -19.21
N ARG A 208 24.37 -7.53 -18.24
CA ARG A 208 25.05 -6.39 -17.57
C ARG A 208 25.63 -6.81 -16.23
N GLN A 209 26.47 -7.85 -16.24
CA GLN A 209 27.04 -8.43 -15.01
C GLN A 209 27.82 -7.41 -14.17
N GLY A 210 28.64 -6.55 -14.80
CA GLY A 210 29.38 -5.49 -14.09
C GLY A 210 28.48 -4.53 -13.33
N ASP A 211 27.36 -4.13 -13.93
CA ASP A 211 26.37 -3.28 -13.28
C ASP A 211 25.69 -3.99 -12.11
N ALA A 212 25.36 -5.28 -12.27
CA ALA A 212 24.77 -6.08 -11.19
C ALA A 212 25.70 -6.18 -9.97
N LEU A 213 27.01 -6.40 -10.18
CA LEU A 213 27.99 -6.40 -9.09
C LEU A 213 28.11 -5.00 -8.44
N GLY A 214 28.05 -3.94 -9.25
CA GLY A 214 28.00 -2.56 -8.76
C GLY A 214 26.82 -2.30 -7.82
N VAL A 215 25.65 -2.85 -8.12
CA VAL A 215 24.44 -2.74 -7.26
C VAL A 215 24.66 -3.38 -5.89
N TYR A 216 25.30 -4.57 -5.82
CA TYR A 216 25.64 -5.20 -4.53
C TYR A 216 26.56 -4.31 -3.69
N HIS A 217 27.63 -3.77 -4.31
CA HIS A 217 28.56 -2.90 -3.60
C HIS A 217 27.89 -1.62 -3.11
N HIS A 218 26.96 -1.06 -3.89
CA HIS A 218 26.16 0.07 -3.46
C HIS A 218 25.27 -0.28 -2.26
N ALA A 219 24.54 -1.39 -2.32
CA ALA A 219 23.69 -1.87 -1.24
C ALA A 219 24.47 -2.05 0.07
N ARG A 220 25.61 -2.74 -0.01
CA ARG A 220 26.51 -2.97 1.12
C ARG A 220 26.99 -1.67 1.76
N ARG A 221 27.36 -0.68 0.94
CA ARG A 221 27.77 0.64 1.43
C ARG A 221 26.64 1.30 2.21
N VAL A 222 25.43 1.36 1.63
CA VAL A 222 24.26 1.98 2.25
C VAL A 222 23.90 1.30 3.57
N MET A 223 23.82 -0.04 3.61
CA MET A 223 23.45 -0.77 4.84
C MET A 223 24.48 -0.57 5.96
N ARG A 224 25.76 -0.53 5.62
CA ARG A 224 26.81 -0.27 6.60
C ARG A 224 26.76 1.16 7.13
N GLU A 225 26.50 2.14 6.25
CA GLU A 225 26.43 3.56 6.62
C GLU A 225 25.18 3.87 7.46
N GLU A 226 24.01 3.35 7.09
CA GLU A 226 22.73 3.69 7.73
C GLU A 226 22.38 2.79 8.93
N LEU A 227 22.79 1.51 8.89
CA LEU A 227 22.38 0.51 9.89
C LEU A 227 23.57 -0.17 10.60
N GLY A 228 24.80 -0.01 10.11
CA GLY A 228 25.97 -0.69 10.68
C GLY A 228 26.00 -2.20 10.45
N VAL A 229 25.22 -2.71 9.49
CA VAL A 229 25.09 -4.15 9.20
C VAL A 229 25.58 -4.51 7.80
N GLU A 230 25.88 -5.79 7.59
CA GLU A 230 26.16 -6.36 6.28
C GLU A 230 24.87 -6.82 5.58
N PRO A 231 24.85 -6.94 4.24
CA PRO A 231 23.70 -7.44 3.50
C PRO A 231 23.19 -8.81 3.98
N GLY A 232 21.87 -8.94 3.98
CA GLY A 232 21.17 -10.15 4.35
C GLY A 232 21.50 -11.34 3.43
N PRO A 233 21.17 -12.57 3.87
CA PRO A 233 21.40 -13.78 3.08
C PRO A 233 20.86 -13.74 1.64
N PRO A 234 19.64 -13.22 1.36
CA PRO A 234 19.11 -13.19 -0.01
C PRO A 234 20.00 -12.40 -0.99
N LEU A 235 20.57 -11.28 -0.54
CA LEU A 235 21.42 -10.45 -1.39
C LEU A 235 22.81 -11.06 -1.59
N ARG A 236 23.35 -11.73 -0.57
CA ARG A 236 24.61 -12.48 -0.66
C ARG A 236 24.51 -13.69 -1.60
N LEU A 237 23.40 -14.42 -1.53
CA LEU A 237 23.14 -15.54 -2.44
C LEU A 237 23.02 -15.07 -3.90
N ALA A 238 22.40 -13.92 -4.14
CA ALA A 238 22.36 -13.33 -5.48
C ALA A 238 23.75 -12.97 -6.01
N LEU A 239 24.64 -12.44 -5.16
CA LEU A 239 26.04 -12.19 -5.53
C LEU A 239 26.77 -13.49 -5.89
N GLU A 240 26.66 -14.52 -5.06
CA GLU A 240 27.30 -15.82 -5.28
C GLU A 240 26.83 -16.47 -6.59
N ALA A 241 25.53 -16.40 -6.88
CA ALA A 241 24.94 -16.91 -8.11
C ALA A 241 25.48 -16.18 -9.35
N ILE A 242 25.62 -14.85 -9.29
CA ILE A 242 26.19 -14.05 -10.38
C ILE A 242 27.67 -14.37 -10.61
N LEU A 243 28.46 -14.51 -9.54
CA LEU A 243 29.87 -14.85 -9.63
C LEU A 243 30.11 -16.26 -10.16
N GLY A 244 29.26 -17.22 -9.77
CA GLY A 244 29.30 -18.61 -10.23
C GLY A 244 28.70 -18.84 -11.62
N ALA A 245 28.17 -17.79 -12.27
CA ALA A 245 27.43 -17.87 -13.51
C ALA A 245 26.30 -18.92 -13.49
N ASP A 246 25.55 -18.95 -12.39
CA ASP A 246 24.45 -19.88 -12.15
C ASP A 246 23.10 -19.13 -12.05
N PRO A 247 22.40 -18.89 -13.18
CA PRO A 247 21.11 -18.22 -13.20
C PRO A 247 20.02 -18.93 -12.38
N SER A 248 20.12 -20.25 -12.21
CA SER A 248 19.12 -21.03 -11.47
C SER A 248 19.16 -20.75 -9.96
N ARG A 249 20.32 -20.34 -9.43
CA ARG A 249 20.47 -19.93 -8.03
C ARG A 249 19.95 -18.51 -7.75
N LEU A 250 19.95 -17.64 -8.75
CA LEU A 250 19.30 -16.32 -8.63
C LEU A 250 17.78 -16.46 -8.45
N GLU A 251 17.20 -17.50 -9.02
CA GLU A 251 15.78 -17.87 -8.84
C GLU A 251 15.55 -18.48 -7.45
N ALA A 252 16.46 -19.31 -6.95
CA ALA A 252 16.37 -19.91 -5.61
C ALA A 252 16.54 -18.93 -4.43
N ALA A 253 17.18 -17.77 -4.64
CA ALA A 253 17.47 -16.78 -3.61
C ALA A 253 16.28 -15.85 -3.25
N GLY A 254 15.04 -16.20 -3.64
CA GLY A 254 13.83 -15.43 -3.30
C GLY A 254 12.73 -15.41 -4.38
N VAL A 255 12.84 -16.26 -5.40
CA VAL A 255 11.65 -16.87 -6.02
C VAL A 255 11.53 -18.27 -5.40
N ILE A 256 10.50 -19.03 -5.72
CA ILE A 256 10.26 -20.46 -5.45
C ILE A 256 9.41 -20.92 -4.22
N PRO A 257 8.62 -21.99 -4.42
CA PRO A 257 9.18 -23.35 -4.38
C PRO A 257 9.17 -24.14 -5.70
N ALA A 258 10.14 -25.07 -5.71
CA ALA A 258 10.82 -25.81 -6.79
C ALA A 258 9.97 -26.66 -7.76
N ALA A 259 10.57 -26.87 -8.95
CA ALA A 259 10.27 -27.90 -9.95
C ALA A 259 10.34 -29.34 -9.38
N PRO A 260 9.85 -30.40 -10.07
CA PRO A 260 9.32 -30.48 -11.45
C PRO A 260 7.80 -30.65 -11.57
#